data_AF-A0A0N8NUX6-F1
#
_entry.id   AF-A0A0N8NUX6-F1
#
_cell.length_a   1.000
_cell.length_b   1.000
_cell.length_c   1.000
_cell.angle_alpha   90.00
_cell.angle_beta   90.00
_cell.angle_gamma   90.00
#
_symmetry.space_group_name_H-M   'P 1'
#
loop_
_entity.id
_entity.type
_entity.pdbx_description
1 polymer ?
#
loop_
_entity_poly.entity_id
_entity_poly.type
_entity_poly.pdbx_seq_one_letter_code
_entity_poly.pdbx_strand_id
1 'polypeptide(L)'
;MNASRSPIDAVYNSMDPFAPGNMVLGQKFTEGNSGLMAWLRTYERAPSSTSTQPRLLVERIGLFPSSGDIRRMVGNPVAVLEHLRTLYASEALDMDDSDGLSLTFAEWRFKICPSESEILLKVESRGDVALMQKKTAELLDRIEDKNSSECW
;
A
#
# COMPACT_ATOMS: atom_id res chain seq x y z
N MET A 1 47.32 -40.62 49.70
CA MET A 1 46.08 -41.19 49.13
C MET A 1 45.55 -40.21 48.08
N ASN A 2 44.99 -40.75 47.00
CA ASN A 2 45.02 -40.23 45.63
C ASN A 2 44.46 -38.83 45.32
N ALA A 3 45.03 -38.30 44.24
CA ALA A 3 44.67 -37.11 43.48
C ALA A 3 43.35 -37.24 42.71
N SER A 4 42.72 -36.09 42.43
CA SER A 4 41.88 -35.82 41.26
C SER A 4 41.65 -34.31 41.15
N ARG A 5 42.44 -33.62 40.34
CA ARG A 5 42.05 -32.34 39.73
C ARG A 5 42.28 -32.42 38.23
N SER A 6 41.18 -32.23 37.52
CA SER A 6 41.02 -32.43 36.10
C SER A 6 41.88 -31.47 35.28
N PRO A 7 42.33 -31.91 34.10
CA PRO A 7 43.11 -31.12 33.17
C PRO A 7 42.19 -30.16 32.40
N ILE A 8 42.69 -28.99 32.03
CA ILE A 8 42.85 -28.46 30.66
C ILE A 8 43.01 -26.93 30.81
N ASP A 9 44.10 -26.51 31.46
CA ASP A 9 44.74 -25.22 31.18
C ASP A 9 45.86 -25.54 30.21
N ALA A 10 45.60 -25.37 28.91
CA ALA A 10 46.63 -25.57 27.91
C ALA A 10 46.35 -24.72 26.66
N VAL A 11 47.25 -23.76 26.48
CA VAL A 11 47.65 -23.17 25.20
C VAL A 11 46.80 -22.01 24.68
N TYR A 12 47.02 -20.88 25.33
CA TYR A 12 47.21 -19.61 24.66
C TYR A 12 48.50 -19.66 23.83
N ASN A 13 48.39 -19.74 22.50
CA ASN A 13 49.31 -19.12 21.53
C ASN A 13 48.98 -19.58 20.11
N SER A 14 48.50 -18.65 19.27
CA SER A 14 49.09 -18.37 17.96
C SER A 14 48.30 -17.25 17.31
N MET A 15 48.80 -16.03 17.47
CA MET A 15 48.62 -14.99 16.45
C MET A 15 49.49 -15.37 15.26
N ASP A 16 48.95 -15.31 14.05
CA ASP A 16 49.67 -14.68 12.94
C ASP A 16 48.67 -13.99 11.98
N PRO A 17 49.01 -12.80 11.45
CA PRO A 17 48.14 -11.95 10.64
C PRO A 17 48.40 -12.16 9.12
N PHE A 18 47.54 -11.60 8.27
CA PHE A 18 47.66 -11.53 6.80
C PHE A 18 47.18 -12.73 5.98
N ALA A 19 45.91 -12.65 5.55
CA ALA A 19 45.49 -13.10 4.21
C ALA A 19 44.42 -12.13 3.66
N PRO A 20 44.62 -11.51 2.49
CA PRO A 20 43.61 -10.69 1.83
C PRO A 20 42.80 -11.54 0.84
N GLY A 21 41.47 -11.39 0.83
CA GLY A 21 40.66 -11.98 -0.25
C GLY A 21 39.16 -12.10 0.03
N ASN A 22 38.39 -11.36 -0.77
CA ASN A 22 36.99 -11.58 -1.15
C ASN A 22 35.86 -11.46 -0.11
N MET A 23 35.31 -10.24 -0.08
CA MET A 23 33.89 -9.89 -0.16
C MET A 23 32.95 -11.02 -0.60
N VAL A 24 32.01 -11.42 0.28
CA VAL A 24 30.68 -11.90 -0.10
C VAL A 24 29.64 -11.34 0.89
N LEU A 25 28.61 -10.76 0.29
CA LEU A 25 27.38 -10.22 0.86
C LEU A 25 26.64 -11.28 1.69
N GLY A 26 26.22 -10.93 2.90
CA GLY A 26 25.35 -11.76 3.73
C GLY A 26 24.53 -10.89 4.66
N GLN A 27 23.56 -10.15 4.11
CA GLN A 27 22.58 -9.38 4.86
C GLN A 27 21.79 -10.31 5.78
N LYS A 28 21.96 -10.14 7.09
CA LYS A 28 21.23 -10.87 8.11
C LYS A 28 19.92 -10.13 8.38
N PHE A 29 18.80 -10.72 7.99
CA PHE A 29 17.47 -10.27 8.43
C PHE A 29 17.38 -10.46 9.96
N THR A 30 17.12 -9.37 10.67
CA THR A 30 16.68 -9.42 12.08
C THR A 30 15.29 -8.81 12.13
N GLU A 31 14.32 -9.66 12.41
CA GLU A 31 12.97 -9.28 12.79
C GLU A 31 13.00 -8.70 14.21
N GLY A 32 12.08 -7.77 14.47
CA GLY A 32 11.52 -7.59 15.81
C GLY A 32 11.82 -6.26 16.49
N ASN A 33 10.76 -5.46 16.60
CA ASN A 33 10.56 -4.36 17.56
C ASN A 33 11.49 -3.14 17.47
N SER A 34 11.05 -2.15 16.67
CA SER A 34 10.89 -0.76 17.15
C SER A 34 10.22 0.14 16.09
N GLY A 35 8.97 -0.18 15.73
CA GLY A 35 8.16 0.65 14.82
C GLY A 35 7.76 2.03 15.36
N LEU A 36 8.34 2.51 16.46
CA LEU A 36 7.93 3.76 17.12
C LEU A 36 9.06 4.73 17.51
N MET A 37 10.33 4.46 17.15
CA MET A 37 11.46 5.38 17.41
C MET A 37 12.33 5.68 16.18
N ALA A 38 11.78 5.47 14.97
CA ALA A 38 12.44 5.83 13.71
C ALA A 38 12.13 7.27 13.24
N TRP A 39 11.46 8.09 14.05
CA TRP A 39 10.97 9.42 13.66
C TRP A 39 11.70 10.61 14.30
N LEU A 40 12.82 10.41 15.01
CA LEU A 40 13.48 11.49 15.77
C LEU A 40 15.01 11.58 15.60
N ARG A 41 15.55 11.29 14.41
CA ARG A 41 16.96 11.63 14.07
C ARG A 41 17.20 12.06 12.62
N THR A 42 16.43 13.00 12.10
CA THR A 42 16.82 13.79 10.92
C THR A 42 16.24 15.21 10.97
N TYR A 43 16.52 15.92 12.06
CA TYR A 43 16.40 17.39 12.10
C TYR A 43 17.80 18.00 12.06
N GLU A 44 18.48 17.88 10.92
CA GLU A 44 19.61 18.76 10.61
C GLU A 44 19.89 18.81 9.10
N ARG A 45 18.94 19.41 8.39
CA ARG A 45 19.25 20.20 7.19
C ARG A 45 18.10 21.16 6.98
N ALA A 46 18.25 22.40 7.44
CA ALA A 46 17.39 23.48 6.98
C ALA A 46 17.55 23.60 5.46
N PRO A 47 16.50 23.44 4.63
CA PRO A 47 16.52 24.03 3.31
C PRO A 47 16.13 25.50 3.48
N SER A 48 17.07 26.39 3.20
CA SER A 48 16.76 27.78 2.90
C SER A 48 15.97 27.84 1.59
N SER A 49 14.64 27.68 1.64
CA SER A 49 13.74 28.05 0.55
C SER A 49 12.38 28.47 1.09
N THR A 50 12.20 29.79 1.19
CA THR A 50 10.89 30.41 1.41
C THR A 50 10.07 30.33 0.12
N SER A 51 8.90 29.71 0.21
CA SER A 51 7.81 29.67 -0.79
C SER A 51 8.01 28.79 -2.04
N THR A 52 7.21 27.70 -2.12
CA THR A 52 6.54 27.09 -3.32
C THR A 52 6.09 25.64 -3.05
N GLN A 53 5.62 25.31 -1.84
CA GLN A 53 5.05 23.97 -1.56
C GLN A 53 3.55 23.82 -1.93
N PRO A 54 2.68 24.83 -1.77
CA PRO A 54 1.27 24.70 -2.13
C PRO A 54 1.05 24.57 -3.64
N ARG A 55 1.86 25.25 -4.46
CA ARG A 55 1.70 25.34 -5.92
C ARG A 55 1.87 23.98 -6.61
N LEU A 56 2.89 23.22 -6.20
CA LEU A 56 3.16 21.87 -6.71
C LEU A 56 2.09 20.83 -6.30
N LEU A 57 1.36 21.09 -5.22
CA LEU A 57 0.23 20.23 -4.80
C LEU A 57 -1.01 20.53 -5.65
N VAL A 58 -1.31 21.80 -5.90
CA VAL A 58 -2.44 22.22 -6.74
C VAL A 58 -2.28 21.74 -8.18
N GLU A 59 -1.07 21.81 -8.74
CA GLU A 59 -0.78 21.31 -10.10
C GLU A 59 -0.95 19.79 -10.23
N ARG A 60 -0.66 19.02 -9.16
CA ARG A 60 -0.84 17.56 -9.16
C ARG A 60 -2.28 17.12 -8.92
N ILE A 61 -3.03 17.84 -8.10
CA ILE A 61 -4.48 17.60 -7.92
C ILE A 61 -5.23 17.87 -9.23
N GLY A 62 -4.81 18.89 -9.99
CA GLY A 62 -5.39 19.19 -11.30
C GLY A 62 -5.14 18.12 -12.35
N LEU A 63 -4.08 17.31 -12.23
CA LEU A 63 -3.75 16.25 -13.20
C LEU A 63 -4.45 14.92 -12.90
N PHE A 64 -4.77 14.65 -11.63
CA PHE A 64 -5.44 13.41 -11.22
C PHE A 64 -6.46 13.68 -10.10
N PRO A 65 -7.61 14.28 -10.42
CA PRO A 65 -8.65 14.48 -9.41
C PRO A 65 -9.18 13.12 -8.94
N SER A 66 -9.38 13.01 -7.62
CA SER A 66 -9.87 11.81 -6.96
C SER A 66 -11.14 12.11 -6.18
N SER A 67 -12.05 11.14 -6.11
CA SER A 67 -13.22 11.17 -5.24
C SER A 67 -12.86 11.16 -3.75
N GLY A 68 -11.64 10.73 -3.43
CA GLY A 68 -11.28 10.30 -2.09
C GLY A 68 -11.92 8.96 -1.74
N ASP A 69 -11.83 8.62 -0.46
CA ASP A 69 -12.25 7.34 0.11
C ASP A 69 -13.74 7.40 0.50
N ILE A 70 -14.61 6.77 -0.30
CA ILE A 70 -16.06 6.74 -0.05
C ILE A 70 -16.44 5.38 0.54
N ARG A 71 -16.93 5.38 1.78
CA ARG A 71 -17.42 4.18 2.45
C ARG A 71 -18.91 3.96 2.21
N ARG A 72 -19.31 2.72 1.94
CA ARG A 72 -20.72 2.32 1.83
C ARG A 72 -20.98 1.02 2.59
N MET A 73 -22.06 1.00 3.36
CA MET A 73 -22.58 -0.21 3.99
C MET A 73 -23.29 -1.05 2.93
N VAL A 74 -22.95 -2.34 2.84
CA VAL A 74 -23.53 -3.26 1.87
C VAL A 74 -23.80 -4.61 2.54
N GLY A 75 -24.94 -5.23 2.21
CA GLY A 75 -25.29 -6.54 2.76
C GLY A 75 -24.37 -7.66 2.27
N ASN A 76 -23.98 -7.60 0.99
CA ASN A 76 -23.09 -8.57 0.37
C ASN A 76 -22.02 -7.88 -0.51
N PRO A 77 -20.84 -7.58 0.04
CA PRO A 77 -19.78 -6.90 -0.70
C PRO A 77 -19.31 -7.71 -1.91
N VAL A 78 -19.25 -9.04 -1.79
CA VAL A 78 -18.81 -9.93 -2.88
C VAL A 78 -19.76 -9.86 -4.07
N ALA A 79 -21.07 -9.87 -3.82
CA ALA A 79 -22.07 -9.76 -4.89
C ALA A 79 -22.01 -8.40 -5.62
N VAL A 80 -21.71 -7.32 -4.90
CA VAL A 80 -21.50 -5.99 -5.50
C VAL A 80 -20.26 -5.99 -6.39
N LEU A 81 -19.14 -6.58 -5.93
CA LEU A 81 -17.91 -6.66 -6.73
C LEU A 81 -18.14 -7.44 -8.02
N GLU A 82 -18.76 -8.63 -7.96
CA GLU A 82 -19.02 -9.46 -9.14
C GLU A 82 -19.99 -8.79 -10.13
N HIS A 83 -20.98 -8.05 -9.61
CA HIS A 83 -21.89 -7.25 -10.45
C HIS A 83 -21.13 -6.16 -11.21
N LEU A 84 -20.34 -5.35 -10.50
CA LEU A 84 -19.55 -4.28 -11.12
C LEU A 84 -18.49 -4.84 -12.07
N ARG A 85 -17.85 -5.94 -11.71
CA ARG A 85 -16.92 -6.64 -12.60
C ARG A 85 -17.60 -7.03 -13.90
N THR A 86 -18.78 -7.64 -13.85
CA THR A 86 -19.51 -8.05 -15.06
C THR A 86 -19.88 -6.87 -15.96
N LEU A 87 -20.23 -5.73 -15.36
CA LEU A 87 -20.59 -4.53 -16.12
C LEU A 87 -19.40 -3.86 -16.79
N TYR A 88 -18.26 -3.79 -16.10
CA TYR A 88 -17.14 -2.95 -16.50
C TYR A 88 -15.93 -3.70 -17.06
N ALA A 89 -15.86 -5.03 -16.90
CA ALA A 89 -14.73 -5.85 -17.34
C ALA A 89 -14.47 -5.76 -18.85
N SER A 90 -15.52 -5.64 -19.67
CA SER A 90 -15.41 -5.57 -21.12
C SER A 90 -14.83 -4.25 -21.63
N GLU A 91 -15.00 -3.17 -20.86
CA GLU A 91 -14.53 -1.82 -21.20
C GLU A 91 -13.18 -1.49 -20.55
N ALA A 92 -12.74 -2.28 -19.57
CA ALA A 92 -11.51 -2.06 -18.84
C ALA A 92 -10.27 -2.40 -19.69
N LEU A 93 -9.24 -1.56 -19.60
CA LEU A 93 -7.93 -1.81 -20.21
C LEU A 93 -7.07 -2.74 -19.35
N ASP A 94 -7.25 -2.67 -18.04
CA ASP A 94 -6.51 -3.44 -17.05
C ASP A 94 -7.40 -3.74 -15.85
N MET A 95 -7.25 -4.93 -15.29
CA MET A 95 -8.03 -5.45 -14.17
C MET A 95 -7.11 -6.14 -13.17
N ASP A 96 -7.24 -5.77 -11.90
CA ASP A 96 -6.59 -6.44 -10.77
C ASP A 96 -7.64 -6.80 -9.72
N ASP A 97 -7.67 -8.09 -9.36
CA ASP A 97 -8.58 -8.66 -8.36
C ASP A 97 -7.88 -9.12 -7.05
N SER A 98 -6.59 -8.81 -6.88
CA SER A 98 -5.78 -9.30 -5.76
C SER A 98 -6.18 -8.74 -4.39
N ASP A 99 -6.65 -7.48 -4.34
CA ASP A 99 -6.96 -6.73 -3.11
C ASP A 99 -8.29 -5.94 -3.28
N GLY A 100 -9.33 -6.65 -3.72
CA GLY A 100 -10.62 -6.09 -4.11
C GLY A 100 -10.77 -6.02 -5.62
N LEU A 101 -11.53 -5.07 -6.14
CA LEU A 101 -11.71 -4.87 -7.59
C LEU A 101 -11.08 -3.54 -8.02
N SER A 102 -10.02 -3.60 -8.80
CA SER A 102 -9.40 -2.43 -9.42
C SER A 102 -9.52 -2.51 -10.93
N LEU A 103 -10.18 -1.52 -11.54
CA LEU A 103 -10.33 -1.41 -13.00
C LEU A 103 -9.76 -0.10 -13.51
N THR A 104 -8.94 -0.19 -14.55
CA THR A 104 -8.32 0.96 -15.22
C THR A 104 -8.88 1.12 -16.63
N PHE A 105 -9.30 2.34 -16.95
CA PHE A 105 -9.75 2.77 -18.27
C PHE A 105 -8.78 3.81 -18.84
N ALA A 106 -9.03 4.26 -20.07
CA ALA A 106 -8.17 5.23 -20.74
C ALA A 106 -8.01 6.54 -19.93
N GLU A 107 -9.14 7.07 -19.45
CA GLU A 107 -9.24 8.41 -18.85
C GLU A 107 -9.54 8.40 -17.35
N TRP A 108 -9.84 7.23 -16.78
CA TRP A 108 -10.20 7.10 -15.37
C TRP A 108 -9.97 5.68 -14.86
N ARG A 109 -9.99 5.51 -13.54
CA ARG A 109 -9.89 4.21 -12.87
C ARG A 109 -10.69 4.23 -11.58
N PHE A 110 -11.03 3.06 -11.08
CA PHE A 110 -11.59 2.93 -9.75
C PHE A 110 -11.04 1.71 -9.03
N LYS A 111 -11.02 1.80 -7.70
CA LYS A 111 -10.71 0.68 -6.80
C LYS A 111 -11.85 0.53 -5.80
N ILE A 112 -12.27 -0.72 -5.58
CA ILE A 112 -13.21 -1.09 -4.53
C ILE A 112 -12.53 -2.11 -3.63
N CYS A 113 -12.33 -1.75 -2.36
CA CYS A 113 -11.86 -2.68 -1.34
C CYS A 113 -13.07 -3.17 -0.52
N PRO A 114 -13.40 -4.47 -0.57
CA PRO A 114 -14.42 -5.02 0.31
C PRO A 114 -13.90 -5.16 1.74
N SER A 115 -14.79 -4.99 2.70
CA SER A 115 -14.65 -5.32 4.11
C SER A 115 -15.87 -6.15 4.52
N GLU A 116 -15.97 -6.58 5.79
CA GLU A 116 -17.00 -7.55 6.22
C GLU A 116 -18.44 -7.15 5.84
N SER A 117 -18.82 -5.88 6.05
CA SER A 117 -20.15 -5.36 5.67
C SER A 117 -20.08 -3.94 5.08
N GLU A 118 -18.88 -3.55 4.68
CA GLU A 118 -18.60 -2.24 4.11
C GLU A 118 -17.77 -2.43 2.85
N ILE A 119 -17.89 -1.47 1.93
CA ILE A 119 -16.97 -1.33 0.81
C ILE A 119 -16.37 0.07 0.84
N LEU A 120 -15.11 0.15 0.41
CA LEU A 120 -14.40 1.41 0.19
C LEU A 120 -14.19 1.63 -1.30
N LEU A 121 -14.84 2.67 -1.83
CA LEU A 121 -14.74 3.09 -3.23
C LEU A 121 -13.79 4.28 -3.36
N LYS A 122 -12.86 4.17 -4.31
CA LYS A 122 -12.01 5.27 -4.77
C LYS A 122 -12.07 5.38 -6.28
N VAL A 123 -12.33 6.58 -6.80
CA VAL A 123 -12.36 6.90 -8.22
C VAL A 123 -11.34 7.98 -8.51
N GLU A 124 -10.61 7.84 -9.61
CA GLU A 124 -9.61 8.80 -10.07
C GLU A 124 -9.78 9.00 -11.58
N SER A 125 -9.67 10.23 -12.06
CA SER A 125 -9.63 10.52 -13.50
C SER A 125 -8.33 11.22 -13.88
N ARG A 126 -8.04 11.31 -15.18
CA ARG A 126 -6.91 12.05 -15.72
C ARG A 126 -7.34 13.47 -16.08
N GLY A 127 -7.14 14.40 -15.16
CA GLY A 127 -7.37 15.83 -15.37
C GLY A 127 -8.83 16.29 -15.48
N ASP A 128 -9.79 15.37 -15.37
CA ASP A 128 -11.21 15.66 -15.58
C ASP A 128 -12.05 15.45 -14.31
N VAL A 129 -12.26 16.52 -13.55
CA VAL A 129 -13.07 16.50 -12.32
C VAL A 129 -14.52 16.12 -12.60
N ALA A 130 -15.08 16.57 -13.72
CA ALA A 130 -16.48 16.32 -14.06
C ALA A 130 -16.70 14.84 -14.40
N LEU A 131 -15.76 14.23 -15.13
CA LEU A 131 -15.75 12.79 -15.38
C LEU A 131 -15.64 12.00 -14.07
N MET A 132 -14.72 12.38 -13.18
CA MET A 132 -14.56 11.72 -11.88
C MET A 132 -15.86 11.78 -11.07
N GLN A 133 -16.51 12.95 -10.98
CA GLN A 133 -17.77 13.10 -10.25
C GLN A 133 -18.90 12.29 -10.89
N LYS A 134 -19.03 12.34 -12.22
CA LYS A 134 -20.05 11.57 -12.96
C LYS A 134 -19.88 10.07 -12.73
N LYS A 135 -18.66 9.56 -12.86
CA LYS A 135 -18.37 8.13 -12.66
C LYS A 135 -18.50 7.70 -11.21
N THR A 136 -18.17 8.58 -10.26
CA THR A 136 -18.42 8.34 -8.84
C THR A 136 -19.92 8.19 -8.57
N ALA A 137 -20.75 9.11 -9.07
CA ALA A 137 -22.20 9.03 -8.90
C ALA A 137 -22.80 7.78 -9.58
N GLU A 138 -22.35 7.46 -10.80
CA GLU A 138 -22.75 6.26 -11.54
C GLU A 138 -22.44 4.98 -10.74
N LEU A 139 -21.23 4.84 -10.19
CA LEU A 139 -20.84 3.67 -9.41
C LEU A 139 -21.64 3.55 -8.10
N LEU A 140 -21.87 4.67 -7.42
CA LEU A 140 -22.66 4.67 -6.18
C LEU A 140 -24.11 4.24 -6.42
N ASP A 141 -24.73 4.72 -7.50
CA ASP A 141 -26.09 4.31 -7.88
C ASP A 141 -26.18 2.80 -8.15
N ARG A 142 -25.20 2.23 -8.88
CA ARG A 142 -25.12 0.77 -9.12
C ARG A 142 -24.95 -0.03 -7.83
N ILE A 143 -24.16 0.47 -6.89
CA ILE A 143 -23.98 -0.15 -5.58
C ILE A 143 -25.30 -0.15 -4.80
N GLU A 144 -26.03 0.97 -4.80
CA GLU A 144 -27.31 1.11 -4.10
C GLU A 144 -28.43 0.26 -4.72
N ASP A 145 -28.51 0.20 -6.05
CA ASP A 145 -29.44 -0.67 -6.79
C ASP A 145 -29.23 -2.15 -6.43
N LYS A 146 -27.96 -2.60 -6.44
CA LYS A 146 -27.62 -3.97 -6.09
C LYS A 146 -27.89 -4.26 -4.61
N ASN A 147 -27.59 -3.33 -3.71
CA ASN A 147 -27.86 -3.48 -2.27
C ASN A 147 -29.37 -3.55 -1.97
N SER A 148 -30.19 -2.79 -2.71
CA SER A 148 -31.65 -2.79 -2.56
C SER A 148 -32.28 -4.10 -3.06
N SER A 149 -31.72 -4.67 -4.13
CA SER A 149 -32.21 -5.90 -4.77
C SER A 149 -32.02 -7.17 -3.93
N GLU A 150 -31.14 -7.15 -2.93
CA GLU A 150 -30.86 -8.30 -2.06
C GLU A 150 -31.63 -8.26 -0.72
N CYS A 151 -32.45 -7.23 -0.50
CA CYS A 151 -33.15 -7.02 0.77
C CYS A 151 -34.58 -7.63 0.84
N TRP A 152 -34.94 -8.53 -0.08
CA TRP A 152 -36.31 -9.11 -0.19
C TRP A 152 -36.32 -10.62 0.04
#